data_AF-A0A967ATN5-F1
#
_entry.id   AF-A0A967ATN5-F1
#
_cell.length_a   1.000
_cell.length_b   1.000
_cell.length_c   1.000
_cell.angle_alpha   90.00
_cell.angle_beta   90.00
_cell.angle_gamma   90.00
#
_symmetry.space_group_name_H-M   'P 1'
#
loop_
_entity.id
_entity.type
_entity.pdbx_description
1 polymer ?
#
loop_
_entity_poly.entity_id
_entity_poly.type
_entity_poly.pdbx_seq_one_letter_code
_entity_poly.pdbx_strand_id
1 'polypeptide(L)'
;MFALDAFNHEKTIWQQIGDFLMHLIPSFILIVFLIIAWKREFIGGVLFILIGLGFSPFIFLHNYNMNQSVWVSLMIVLIITVPFIIVGILFIVSHRMKKKNLSSSNKNHQTNP
;
A
#
# COMPACT_ATOMS: atom_id res chain seq x y z
N MET A 1 8.77 -4.94 -12.96
CA MET A 1 10.15 -4.42 -13.12
C MET A 1 11.02 -4.87 -11.93
N PHE A 2 10.65 -4.61 -10.67
CA PHE A 2 11.49 -4.93 -9.49
C PHE A 2 12.04 -6.36 -9.38
N ALA A 3 11.20 -7.41 -9.41
CA ALA A 3 11.73 -8.78 -9.27
C ALA A 3 12.40 -9.32 -10.54
N LEU A 4 11.94 -8.90 -11.72
CA LEU A 4 12.48 -9.35 -13.00
C LEU A 4 13.90 -8.81 -13.28
N ASP A 5 14.32 -7.73 -12.62
CA ASP A 5 15.69 -7.19 -12.72
C ASP A 5 16.75 -8.10 -12.07
N ALA A 6 16.32 -9.13 -11.31
CA ALA A 6 17.22 -10.13 -10.76
C ALA A 6 17.85 -11.06 -11.82
N PHE A 7 17.24 -11.14 -13.01
CA PHE A 7 17.73 -11.98 -14.11
C PHE A 7 18.78 -11.23 -14.93
N ASN A 8 20.05 -11.47 -14.62
CA ASN A 8 21.20 -10.93 -15.35
C ASN A 8 22.16 -12.06 -15.76
N HIS A 9 22.63 -12.02 -17.01
CA HIS A 9 23.52 -13.01 -17.63
C HIS A 9 24.87 -13.18 -16.90
N GLU A 10 25.29 -12.21 -16.08
CA GLU A 10 26.53 -12.29 -15.31
C GLU A 10 26.43 -13.12 -14.02
N LYS A 11 25.21 -13.50 -13.61
CA LYS A 11 24.96 -14.23 -12.35
C LYS A 11 24.65 -15.69 -12.63
N THR A 12 25.06 -16.57 -11.72
CA THR A 12 24.65 -17.98 -11.77
C THR A 12 23.14 -18.12 -11.53
N ILE A 13 22.53 -19.19 -12.04
CA ILE A 13 21.08 -19.44 -11.88
C ILE A 13 20.64 -19.40 -10.41
N TRP A 14 21.45 -19.94 -9.49
CA TRP A 14 21.15 -19.93 -8.06
C TRP A 14 21.19 -18.54 -7.43
N GLN A 15 22.13 -17.69 -7.86
CA GLN A 15 22.18 -16.28 -7.43
C GLN A 15 20.98 -15.50 -7.95
N GLN A 16 20.59 -15.71 -9.22
CA GLN A 16 19.41 -15.06 -9.80
C GLN A 16 18.12 -15.43 -9.06
N ILE A 17 17.93 -16.71 -8.71
CA ILE A 17 16.78 -17.15 -7.91
C ILE A 17 16.79 -16.51 -6.52
N GLY A 18 17.96 -16.45 -5.86
CA GLY A 18 18.10 -15.80 -4.56
C GLY A 18 17.74 -14.31 -4.61
N ASP A 19 18.27 -13.59 -5.58
CA ASP A 19 18.00 -12.17 -5.79
C ASP A 19 16.52 -11.94 -6.13
N PHE A 20 15.93 -12.79 -6.97
CA PHE A 20 14.51 -12.74 -7.31
C PHE A 20 13.62 -12.89 -6.07
N LEU A 21 13.91 -13.87 -5.22
CA LEU A 21 13.16 -14.10 -3.97
C LEU A 21 13.30 -12.92 -3.01
N MET A 22 14.48 -12.31 -2.89
CA MET A 22 14.68 -11.12 -2.07
C MET A 22 13.85 -9.92 -2.57
N HIS A 23 13.75 -9.73 -3.90
CA HIS A 23 12.93 -8.67 -4.48
C HIS A 23 11.42 -8.89 -4.34
N LEU A 24 10.98 -10.12 -4.05
CA LEU A 24 9.57 -10.42 -3.76
C LEU A 24 9.16 -10.12 -2.32
N ILE A 25 10.11 -10.05 -1.38
CA ILE A 25 9.82 -9.78 0.05
C ILE A 25 8.99 -8.50 0.23
N PRO A 26 9.34 -7.34 -0.36
CA PRO A 26 8.54 -6.13 -0.24
C PRO A 26 7.10 -6.31 -0.75
N SER A 27 6.92 -7.07 -1.85
CA SER A 27 5.60 -7.35 -2.42
C SER A 27 4.76 -8.25 -1.52
N PHE A 28 5.35 -9.30 -0.94
CA PHE A 28 4.64 -10.17 0.00
C PHE A 28 4.20 -9.44 1.27
N ILE A 29 5.02 -8.54 1.81
CA ILE A 29 4.64 -7.69 2.95
C ILE A 29 3.40 -6.85 2.62
N LEU A 30 3.38 -6.22 1.44
CA LEU A 30 2.21 -5.45 0.99
C LEU A 30 0.96 -6.32 0.82
N ILE A 31 1.11 -7.52 0.27
CA ILE A 31 0.01 -8.48 0.13
C ILE A 31 -0.55 -8.88 1.50
N VAL A 32 0.30 -9.15 2.50
CA VAL A 32 -0.15 -9.46 3.86
C VAL A 32 -0.96 -8.31 4.46
N PHE A 33 -0.48 -7.06 4.33
CA PHE A 33 -1.26 -5.90 4.77
C PHE A 33 -2.59 -5.77 4.04
N LEU A 34 -2.62 -6.05 2.73
CA LEU A 34 -3.84 -6.01 1.94
C LEU A 34 -4.85 -7.08 2.37
N ILE A 35 -4.40 -8.29 2.68
CA ILE A 35 -5.26 -9.37 3.20
C ILE A 35 -5.87 -8.96 4.55
N ILE A 36 -5.07 -8.38 5.45
CA ILE A 36 -5.56 -7.89 6.74
C ILE A 36 -6.59 -6.77 6.54
N ALA A 37 -6.29 -5.84 5.62
CA ALA A 37 -7.19 -4.76 5.25
C ALA A 37 -8.53 -5.28 4.72
N TRP A 38 -8.53 -6.37 3.96
CA TRP A 38 -9.76 -6.94 3.42
C TRP A 38 -10.69 -7.49 4.51
N LYS A 39 -10.14 -8.10 5.57
CA LYS A 39 -10.96 -8.59 6.69
C LYS A 39 -11.58 -7.45 7.51
N ARG A 40 -10.88 -6.32 7.65
CA ARG A 40 -11.37 -5.12 8.36
C ARG A 40 -11.08 -3.86 7.56
N GLU A 41 -11.91 -3.62 6.55
CA GLU A 41 -11.75 -2.56 5.55
C GLU A 41 -11.41 -1.18 6.15
N PHE A 42 -12.11 -0.77 7.21
CA PHE A 42 -11.84 0.51 7.87
C PHE A 42 -10.44 0.58 8.51
N ILE A 43 -10.04 -0.47 9.23
CA ILE A 43 -8.73 -0.53 9.90
C ILE A 43 -7.61 -0.63 8.89
N GLY A 44 -7.81 -1.40 7.82
CA GLY A 44 -6.90 -1.44 6.68
C GLY A 44 -6.71 -0.07 6.06
N GLY A 45 -7.81 0.64 5.80
CA GLY A 45 -7.77 1.98 5.22
C GLY A 45 -6.99 2.99 6.07
N VAL A 46 -7.27 3.01 7.38
CA VAL A 46 -6.54 3.86 8.34
C VAL A 46 -5.06 3.47 8.41
N LEU A 47 -4.73 2.16 8.43
CA LEU A 47 -3.36 1.67 8.46
C LEU A 47 -2.56 2.13 7.23
N PHE A 48 -3.12 2.02 6.02
CA PHE A 48 -2.46 2.46 4.79
C PHE A 48 -2.20 3.98 4.78
N ILE A 49 -3.13 4.78 5.30
CA ILE A 49 -2.93 6.24 5.44
C ILE A 49 -1.84 6.55 6.46
N LEU A 50 -1.88 5.91 7.62
CA LEU A 50 -0.88 6.11 8.68
C LEU A 50 0.52 5.69 8.23
N ILE A 51 0.65 4.60 7.48
CA ILE A 51 1.92 4.19 6.89
C ILE A 51 2.39 5.25 5.87
N GLY A 52 1.53 5.66 4.93
CA GLY A 52 1.89 6.66 3.94
C GLY A 52 2.37 7.98 4.57
N LEU A 53 1.63 8.51 5.53
CA LEU A 53 1.98 9.77 6.19
C LEU A 53 3.11 9.61 7.21
N GLY A 54 3.11 8.53 8.00
CA GLY A 54 4.08 8.29 9.06
C GLY A 54 5.49 8.02 8.54
N PHE A 55 5.62 7.35 7.38
CA PHE A 55 6.91 7.15 6.74
C PHE A 55 7.40 8.39 5.97
N SER A 56 6.53 9.38 5.70
CA SER A 56 6.91 10.56 4.91
C SER A 56 8.12 11.34 5.45
N PRO A 57 8.27 11.61 6.77
CA PRO A 57 9.44 12.33 7.29
C PRO A 57 10.71 11.50 7.21
N PHE A 58 10.59 10.17 7.40
CA PHE A 58 11.71 9.25 7.30
C PHE A 58 12.24 9.17 5.86
N ILE A 59 11.33 9.01 4.89
CA ILE A 59 11.66 9.00 3.46
C ILE A 59 12.28 10.34 3.05
N PHE A 60 11.68 11.45 3.50
CA PHE A 60 12.19 12.79 3.21
C PHE A 60 13.62 12.98 3.73
N LEU A 61 13.87 12.67 5.01
CA LEU A 61 15.18 12.86 5.64
C LEU A 61 16.24 11.96 5.00
N HIS A 62 15.90 10.69 4.75
CA HIS A 62 16.81 9.76 4.10
C HIS A 62 17.20 10.24 2.70
N ASN A 63 16.22 10.66 1.90
CA ASN A 63 16.49 11.15 0.56
C ASN A 63 17.24 12.49 0.55
N TYR A 64 16.88 13.40 1.45
CA TYR A 64 17.53 14.70 1.56
C TYR A 64 19.01 14.55 1.94
N ASN A 65 19.34 13.64 2.84
CA ASN A 65 20.74 13.37 3.20
C ASN A 65 21.58 12.90 2.01
N MET A 66 20.98 12.15 1.07
CA MET A 66 21.68 11.65 -0.12
C MET A 66 21.77 12.69 -1.24
N ASN A 67 20.69 13.46 -1.46
CA ASN A 67 20.55 14.28 -2.67
C ASN A 67 20.68 15.79 -2.40
N GLN A 68 20.61 16.23 -1.14
CA GLN A 68 20.68 17.62 -0.66
C GLN A 68 19.69 18.60 -1.34
N SER A 69 18.70 18.08 -2.09
CA SER A 69 17.70 18.86 -2.82
C SER A 69 16.32 18.61 -2.25
N VAL A 70 15.75 19.66 -1.67
CA VAL A 70 14.41 19.66 -1.08
C VAL A 70 13.35 19.28 -2.11
N TRP A 71 13.46 19.80 -3.34
CA TRP A 71 12.50 19.56 -4.41
C TRP A 71 12.42 18.08 -4.80
N VAL A 72 13.57 17.43 -4.96
CA VAL A 72 13.63 16.02 -5.34
C VAL A 72 13.12 15.13 -4.20
N SER A 73 13.50 15.44 -2.96
CA SER A 73 13.02 14.68 -1.80
C SER A 73 11.51 14.78 -1.62
N LEU A 74 10.92 15.97 -1.85
CA LEU A 74 9.48 16.14 -1.79
C LEU A 74 8.75 15.36 -2.90
N MET A 75 9.27 15.35 -4.12
CA MET A 75 8.71 14.58 -5.22
C MET A 75 8.74 13.07 -4.95
N ILE A 76 9.84 12.56 -4.39
CA ILE A 76 9.98 11.14 -4.06
C ILE A 76 9.01 10.73 -2.95
N VAL A 77 8.87 11.56 -1.91
CA VAL A 77 7.86 11.35 -0.87
C VAL A 77 6.48 11.27 -1.51
N LEU A 78 6.10 12.23 -2.36
CA LEU A 78 4.78 12.27 -2.97
C LEU A 78 4.51 11.01 -3.80
N ILE A 79 5.45 10.58 -4.65
CA ILE A 79 5.31 9.39 -5.50
C ILE A 79 5.11 8.12 -4.68
N ILE A 80 5.80 8.00 -3.54
CA ILE A 80 5.68 6.82 -2.67
C ILE A 80 4.41 6.88 -1.83
N THR A 81 4.06 8.04 -1.27
CA THR A 81 2.96 8.15 -0.28
C THR A 81 1.58 8.22 -0.92
N VAL A 82 1.44 8.85 -2.09
CA VAL A 82 0.16 9.01 -2.78
C VAL A 82 -0.57 7.69 -3.05
N PRO A 83 0.05 6.65 -3.64
CA PRO A 83 -0.65 5.39 -3.88
C PRO A 83 -1.13 4.73 -2.57
N PHE A 84 -0.38 4.82 -1.48
CA PHE A 84 -0.80 4.30 -0.17
C PHE A 84 -2.02 5.05 0.37
N ILE A 85 -2.04 6.38 0.26
CA ILE A 85 -3.18 7.20 0.70
C ILE A 85 -4.42 6.89 -0.14
N ILE A 86 -4.27 6.77 -1.47
CA ILE A 86 -5.37 6.42 -2.37
C ILE A 86 -5.97 5.06 -1.99
N VAL A 87 -5.13 4.03 -1.80
CA VAL A 87 -5.58 2.71 -1.34
C VAL A 87 -6.31 2.81 -0.01
N GLY A 88 -5.75 3.58 0.94
CA GLY A 88 -6.37 3.76 2.25
C GLY A 88 -7.75 4.43 2.20
N ILE A 89 -7.91 5.47 1.38
CA ILE A 89 -9.20 6.14 1.13
C ILE A 89 -10.18 5.16 0.50
N LEU A 90 -9.75 4.37 -0.49
CA LEU A 90 -10.60 3.40 -1.18
C LEU A 90 -11.18 2.37 -0.21
N PHE A 91 -10.38 1.88 0.73
CA PHE A 91 -10.82 0.97 1.78
C PHE A 91 -11.83 1.61 2.75
N ILE A 92 -11.63 2.87 3.14
CA ILE A 92 -12.59 3.61 3.97
C ILE A 92 -13.92 3.81 3.22
N VAL A 93 -13.87 4.15 1.93
CA VAL A 93 -15.06 4.29 1.08
C VAL A 93 -15.80 2.97 0.94
N SER A 94 -15.07 1.87 0.69
CA SER A 94 -15.63 0.51 0.65
C SER A 94 -16.42 0.18 1.92
N HIS A 95 -15.82 0.47 3.08
CA HIS A 95 -16.47 0.24 4.36
C HIS A 95 -17.78 1.03 4.50
N ARG A 96 -17.79 2.30 4.08
CA ARG A 96 -18.99 3.16 4.11
C ARG A 96 -20.08 2.65 3.17
N MET A 97 -19.73 2.17 1.98
CA MET A 97 -20.68 1.60 1.02
C MET A 97 -21.31 0.32 1.56
N LYS A 98 -20.52 -0.58 2.15
CA LYS A 98 -21.00 -1.83 2.77
C LYS A 98 -22.01 -1.55 3.89
N LYS A 99 -21.75 -0.55 4.73
CA LYS A 99 -22.67 -0.13 5.81
C LYS A 99 -23.98 0.44 5.25
N LYS A 100 -23.92 1.21 4.16
CA LYS A 100 -25.12 1.79 3.51
C LYS A 100 -26.03 0.69 2.93
N ASN A 101 -25.45 -0.32 2.27
CA ASN A 101 -26.21 -1.44 1.71
C ASN A 101 -26.94 -2.26 2.78
N LEU A 102 -26.28 -2.52 3.92
CA LEU A 102 -26.90 -3.19 5.07
C LEU A 102 -28.06 -2.36 5.66
N SER A 103 -27.91 -1.03 5.74
CA SER A 103 -28.97 -0.16 6.25
C SER A 103 -30.17 -0.04 5.30
N SER A 104 -29.95 -0.02 3.98
CA SER A 104 -31.04 0.02 3.00
C SER A 104 -31.82 -1.29 2.93
N SER A 105 -31.14 -2.44 3.05
CA SER A 105 -31.80 -3.76 3.08
C SER A 105 -32.71 -3.91 4.31
N ASN A 106 -32.28 -3.42 5.48
CA ASN A 106 -33.06 -3.53 6.71
C ASN A 106 -34.34 -2.67 6.68
N LYS A 107 -34.31 -1.50 6.01
CA LYS A 107 -35.50 -0.65 5.82
C LYS A 107 -36.56 -1.31 4.94
N ASN A 108 -36.14 -2.00 3.88
CA ASN A 108 -37.08 -2.67 2.97
C ASN A 108 -37.78 -3.88 3.60
N HIS A 109 -37.14 -4.56 4.55
CA HIS A 109 -37.73 -5.67 5.30
C HIS A 109 -38.79 -5.22 6.32
N GLN A 110 -38.72 -3.97 6.76
CA GLN A 110 -39.63 -3.39 7.76
C GLN A 110 -40.87 -2.72 7.12
N THR A 111 -40.85 -2.50 5.81
CA THR A 111 -41.94 -1.86 5.05
C THR A 111 -42.81 -2.82 4.24
N ASN A 112 -42.50 -4.12 4.23
CA ASN A 112 -43.34 -5.15 3.62
C ASN A 112 -44.18 -5.82 4.73
N PRO A 113 -45.50 -5.55 4.81
CA PRO A 113 -46.41 -6.19 5.76
C PRO A 113 -46.69 -7.66 5.43
#